data_AF-A0A9E4AA59-F1
#
_entry.id   AF-A0A9E4AA59-F1
#
_cell.length_a   1.000
_cell.length_b   1.000
_cell.length_c   1.000
_cell.angle_alpha   90.00
_cell.angle_beta   90.00
_cell.angle_gamma   90.00
#
_symmetry.space_group_name_H-M   'P 1'
#
loop_
_entity.id
_entity.type
_entity.pdbx_description
1 polymer ?
#
loop_
_entity_poly.entity_id
_entity_poly.type
_entity_poly.pdbx_seq_one_letter_code
_entity_poly.pdbx_strand_id
1 'polypeptide(L)'
;MRCYSSMLIIVVCVGMSACLALAEENVVKGGTIRGKITDQTPKQNPIEGVKINIIASNKKGFTVKTDANGDYKCTNLPAGLYTVYSDKHGYITAFRKLVVVVDAEETFVDLKMFNWINPAKQTAKNRIVPLLHYVTENMAKRHNLDKTVVTALHQSISELIETAINHDSKLSDFLIKLNGSNLDVLEDLLLYPDIKEVFSKYLSDTQLQDYNDFINARLQREKQAVVNQLTVLLDQEVFLTVDQRKNIAQLLLGKTDKLKLTSINILRLDSQKAVDIVSQRLNITLNEVLTKTQIKIWDTLVDMYANDKKNQSLEMILARTKANIKKAVNDGRMTEKEAAAELDELKKQLGIRPKDEKSDPQEHMKQLLEAKLAAYIEMLGINSKHASQRLTSAGTGVVQQYLETKDRMAMYREAEAKIMKALAARELTPEQAHKQLGDLIEKIWGENITYEETGKPYATDIINHPLYQKAIKDVLSEDVQAQYTKLQAAKDSFHQQVFRETAVTVIDTQLLLNDSQRK
;
A
#
# COMPACT_ATOMS: atom_id res chain seq x y z
N MET A 1 -113.39 -21.36 -30.64
CA MET A 1 -113.91 -22.64 -31.16
C MET A 1 -112.96 -23.74 -30.75
N ARG A 2 -113.50 -24.76 -30.06
CA ARG A 2 -113.10 -26.20 -30.01
C ARG A 2 -111.61 -26.54 -29.78
N CYS A 3 -111.21 -27.43 -28.89
CA CYS A 3 -111.86 -28.37 -27.97
C CYS A 3 -110.75 -28.96 -27.06
N TYR A 4 -111.07 -29.24 -25.78
CA TYR A 4 -110.80 -30.48 -24.98
C TYR A 4 -109.57 -31.35 -25.36
N SER A 5 -108.73 -31.90 -24.48
CA SER A 5 -108.94 -32.45 -23.13
C SER A 5 -107.61 -33.07 -22.63
N SER A 6 -107.35 -33.06 -21.31
CA SER A 6 -106.76 -34.14 -20.45
C SER A 6 -105.46 -34.89 -20.88
N MET A 7 -104.47 -35.26 -20.07
CA MET A 7 -104.29 -35.38 -18.61
C MET A 7 -102.80 -35.81 -18.35
N LEU A 8 -102.22 -35.32 -17.25
CA LEU A 8 -101.31 -35.99 -16.28
C LEU A 8 -99.96 -36.69 -16.67
N ILE A 9 -98.93 -36.32 -15.88
CA ILE A 9 -97.96 -37.15 -15.12
C ILE A 9 -96.48 -37.30 -15.59
N ILE A 10 -95.62 -36.72 -14.73
CA ILE A 10 -94.31 -37.15 -14.20
C ILE A 10 -93.00 -36.92 -14.99
N VAL A 11 -92.21 -35.98 -14.43
CA VAL A 11 -90.78 -36.02 -14.03
C VAL A 11 -89.79 -36.78 -14.93
N VAL A 12 -88.74 -36.08 -15.41
CA VAL A 12 -87.30 -36.37 -15.16
C VAL A 12 -86.42 -35.62 -16.20
N CYS A 13 -85.56 -34.76 -15.65
CA CYS A 13 -84.22 -34.35 -16.09
C CYS A 13 -83.95 -33.90 -17.55
N VAL A 14 -83.73 -32.58 -17.62
CA VAL A 14 -82.66 -31.85 -18.32
C VAL A 14 -81.51 -32.73 -18.85
N GLY A 15 -81.20 -32.58 -20.14
CA GLY A 15 -79.85 -32.80 -20.67
C GLY A 15 -79.80 -33.48 -22.03
N MET A 16 -79.90 -32.70 -23.13
CA MET A 16 -79.19 -32.91 -24.40
C MET A 16 -79.77 -32.00 -25.50
N SER A 17 -79.10 -30.89 -25.81
CA SER A 17 -78.64 -30.61 -27.18
C SER A 17 -78.06 -29.20 -27.34
N ALA A 18 -76.83 -29.18 -27.85
CA ALA A 18 -76.19 -28.13 -28.63
C ALA A 18 -75.82 -26.80 -27.94
N CYS A 19 -74.65 -26.80 -27.30
CA CYS A 19 -73.64 -25.80 -27.63
C CYS A 19 -72.31 -26.54 -27.82
N LEU A 20 -71.83 -26.59 -29.07
CA LEU A 20 -70.41 -26.77 -29.32
C LEU A 20 -69.71 -25.56 -28.68
N ALA A 21 -69.17 -25.74 -27.48
CA ALA A 21 -68.09 -24.90 -27.02
C ALA A 21 -66.83 -25.47 -27.65
N LEU A 22 -66.21 -24.68 -28.53
CA LEU A 22 -64.85 -24.92 -29.00
C LEU A 22 -63.98 -25.15 -27.77
N ALA A 23 -63.38 -26.34 -27.68
CA ALA A 23 -62.17 -26.49 -26.90
C ALA A 23 -61.11 -25.67 -27.64
N GLU A 24 -60.98 -24.39 -27.30
CA GLU A 24 -59.68 -23.75 -27.41
C GLU A 24 -58.78 -24.53 -26.45
N GLU A 25 -57.96 -25.40 -27.04
CA GLU A 25 -56.76 -25.89 -26.40
C GLU A 25 -55.98 -24.62 -26.02
N ASN A 26 -56.13 -24.19 -24.76
CA ASN A 26 -55.34 -23.10 -24.19
C ASN A 26 -53.90 -23.59 -24.16
N VAL A 27 -53.21 -23.45 -25.29
CA VAL A 27 -51.76 -23.51 -25.38
C VAL A 27 -51.31 -22.40 -24.44
N VAL A 28 -50.89 -22.76 -23.24
CA VAL A 28 -50.24 -21.84 -22.31
C VAL A 28 -48.98 -21.36 -23.02
N LYS A 29 -49.11 -20.24 -23.75
CA LYS A 29 -47.99 -19.59 -24.41
C LYS A 29 -47.16 -18.96 -23.31
N GLY A 30 -46.17 -19.68 -22.80
CA GLY A 30 -45.24 -19.12 -21.84
C GLY A 30 -44.57 -17.86 -22.40
N GLY A 31 -44.22 -16.93 -21.52
CA GLY A 31 -43.52 -15.71 -21.87
C GLY A 31 -42.12 -15.96 -22.45
N THR A 32 -41.49 -14.89 -22.90
CA THR A 32 -40.18 -14.94 -23.58
C THR A 32 -39.23 -13.93 -22.97
N ILE A 33 -38.00 -14.34 -22.67
CA ILE A 33 -36.90 -13.43 -22.36
C ILE A 33 -35.95 -13.38 -23.56
N ARG A 34 -35.66 -12.17 -24.04
CA ARG A 34 -34.64 -11.93 -25.07
C ARG A 34 -33.76 -10.75 -24.72
N GLY A 35 -32.59 -10.65 -25.33
CA GLY A 35 -31.70 -9.51 -25.09
C GLY A 35 -30.38 -9.63 -25.82
N LYS A 36 -29.55 -8.61 -25.67
CA LYS A 36 -28.21 -8.54 -26.25
C LYS A 36 -27.15 -8.48 -25.15
N ILE A 37 -26.04 -9.19 -25.38
CA ILE A 37 -24.84 -9.14 -24.55
C ILE A 37 -23.75 -8.38 -25.27
N THR A 38 -23.26 -7.31 -24.65
CA THR A 38 -22.18 -6.45 -25.17
C THR A 38 -21.04 -6.31 -24.17
N ASP A 39 -19.86 -5.94 -24.67
CA ASP A 39 -18.73 -5.55 -23.83
C ASP A 39 -18.93 -4.14 -23.20
N GLN A 40 -18.10 -3.82 -22.19
CA GLN A 40 -18.08 -2.49 -21.58
C GLN A 40 -17.17 -1.48 -22.30
N THR A 41 -16.71 -1.77 -23.52
CA THR A 41 -15.91 -0.80 -24.27
C THR A 41 -16.79 0.36 -24.76
N PRO A 42 -16.22 1.53 -25.10
CA PRO A 42 -16.99 2.62 -25.71
C PRO A 42 -17.72 2.22 -27.00
N LYS A 43 -17.22 1.20 -27.72
CA LYS A 43 -17.83 0.66 -28.95
C LYS A 43 -18.93 -0.39 -28.68
N GLN A 44 -19.04 -0.91 -27.46
CA GLN A 44 -20.03 -1.92 -27.04
C GLN A 44 -20.14 -3.11 -28.01
N ASN A 45 -19.02 -3.77 -28.29
CA ASN A 45 -19.01 -4.87 -29.25
C ASN A 45 -19.87 -6.04 -28.73
N PRO A 46 -20.59 -6.75 -29.62
CA PRO A 46 -21.39 -7.91 -29.24
C PRO A 46 -20.51 -9.09 -28.79
N ILE A 47 -21.01 -9.91 -27.87
CA ILE A 47 -20.28 -11.07 -27.34
C ILE A 47 -21.01 -12.38 -27.69
N GLU A 48 -20.45 -13.15 -28.61
CA GLU A 48 -20.94 -14.47 -29.03
C GLU A 48 -20.67 -15.59 -28.01
N GLY A 49 -21.53 -16.60 -27.95
CA GLY A 49 -21.28 -17.85 -27.21
C GLY A 49 -21.34 -17.74 -25.68
N VAL A 50 -21.91 -16.66 -25.14
CA VAL A 50 -22.14 -16.47 -23.69
C VAL A 50 -23.26 -17.39 -23.25
N LYS A 51 -23.05 -18.18 -22.19
CA LYS A 51 -24.08 -19.03 -21.58
C LYS A 51 -24.97 -18.18 -20.67
N ILE A 52 -26.22 -17.94 -21.06
CA ILE A 52 -27.21 -17.22 -20.27
C ILE A 52 -28.03 -18.22 -19.45
N ASN A 53 -27.98 -18.08 -18.13
CA ASN A 53 -28.74 -18.87 -17.19
C ASN A 53 -29.92 -18.04 -16.66
N ILE A 54 -31.12 -18.56 -16.80
CA ILE A 54 -32.38 -17.93 -16.40
C ILE A 54 -32.99 -18.78 -15.31
N ILE A 55 -33.00 -18.29 -14.07
CA ILE A 55 -33.47 -19.04 -12.90
C ILE A 55 -34.75 -18.42 -12.37
N ALA A 56 -35.83 -19.19 -12.34
CA ALA A 56 -37.09 -18.82 -11.72
C ALA A 56 -36.97 -18.83 -10.18
N SER A 57 -37.82 -18.06 -9.47
CA SER A 57 -37.86 -18.05 -8.00
C SER A 57 -38.08 -19.43 -7.35
N ASN A 58 -38.71 -20.36 -8.07
CA ASN A 58 -38.89 -21.77 -7.66
C ASN A 58 -37.68 -22.68 -7.96
N LYS A 59 -36.53 -22.09 -8.32
CA LYS A 59 -35.26 -22.75 -8.69
C LYS A 59 -35.27 -23.57 -9.98
N LYS A 60 -36.31 -23.47 -10.83
CA LYS A 60 -36.26 -24.01 -12.20
C LYS A 60 -35.30 -23.19 -13.06
N GLY A 61 -34.32 -23.83 -13.68
CA GLY A 61 -33.30 -23.19 -14.50
C GLY A 61 -33.49 -23.44 -16.00
N PHE A 62 -33.25 -22.42 -16.80
CA PHE A 62 -33.19 -22.49 -18.27
C PHE A 62 -31.84 -21.94 -18.74
N THR A 63 -31.36 -22.43 -19.89
CA THR A 63 -30.06 -22.02 -20.43
C THR A 63 -30.14 -21.80 -21.93
N VAL A 64 -29.57 -20.70 -22.41
CA VAL A 64 -29.39 -20.40 -23.84
C VAL A 64 -28.01 -19.80 -24.08
N LYS A 65 -27.51 -19.84 -25.32
CA LYS A 65 -26.25 -19.19 -25.71
C LYS A 65 -26.51 -17.98 -26.61
N THR A 66 -25.66 -16.97 -26.54
CA THR A 66 -25.69 -15.84 -27.49
C THR A 66 -25.16 -16.24 -28.87
N ASP A 67 -25.71 -15.63 -29.91
CA ASP A 67 -25.25 -15.77 -31.31
C ASP A 67 -24.09 -14.81 -31.66
N ALA A 68 -23.65 -14.82 -32.92
CA ALA A 68 -22.57 -13.95 -33.44
C ALA A 68 -22.84 -12.45 -33.26
N ASN A 69 -24.10 -12.04 -33.17
CA ASN A 69 -24.53 -10.65 -32.94
C ASN A 69 -24.72 -10.33 -31.44
N GLY A 70 -24.39 -11.28 -30.56
CA GLY A 70 -24.55 -11.19 -29.12
C GLY A 70 -25.99 -11.33 -28.65
N ASP A 71 -26.92 -11.72 -29.52
CA ASP A 71 -28.34 -11.83 -29.22
C ASP A 71 -28.67 -13.20 -28.61
N TYR A 72 -29.62 -13.23 -27.67
CA TYR A 72 -30.16 -14.46 -27.11
C TYR A 72 -31.68 -14.40 -26.98
N LYS A 73 -32.34 -15.56 -27.07
CA LYS A 73 -33.80 -15.69 -26.93
C LYS A 73 -34.17 -17.01 -26.24
N CYS A 74 -34.96 -16.93 -25.17
CA CYS A 74 -35.51 -18.08 -24.44
C CYS A 74 -37.04 -17.95 -24.38
N THR A 75 -37.74 -18.90 -24.98
CA THR A 75 -39.21 -18.91 -25.11
C THR A 75 -39.85 -19.93 -24.18
N ASN A 76 -41.18 -19.84 -24.01
CA ASN A 76 -41.98 -20.80 -23.24
C ASN A 76 -41.63 -20.82 -21.75
N LEU A 77 -41.36 -19.64 -21.18
CA LEU A 77 -41.09 -19.45 -19.77
C LEU A 77 -42.41 -19.24 -19.02
N PRO A 78 -42.70 -20.01 -17.96
CA PRO A 78 -43.87 -19.74 -17.12
C PRO A 78 -43.87 -18.30 -16.58
N ALA A 79 -45.03 -17.65 -16.52
CA ALA A 79 -45.17 -16.36 -15.86
C ALA A 79 -44.60 -16.39 -14.43
N GLY A 80 -43.83 -15.37 -14.06
CA GLY A 80 -43.16 -15.32 -12.75
C GLY A 80 -41.92 -14.43 -12.72
N LEU A 81 -41.23 -14.47 -11.58
CA LEU A 81 -40.00 -13.72 -11.33
C LEU A 81 -38.76 -14.56 -11.64
N TYR A 82 -37.82 -13.95 -12.35
CA TYR A 82 -36.58 -14.58 -12.79
C TYR A 82 -35.34 -13.78 -12.40
N THR A 83 -34.23 -14.49 -12.24
CA THR A 83 -32.88 -13.94 -12.24
C THR A 83 -32.16 -14.43 -13.48
N VAL A 84 -31.61 -13.49 -14.26
CA VAL A 84 -30.84 -13.78 -15.46
C VAL A 84 -29.38 -13.48 -15.15
N TYR A 85 -28.47 -14.41 -15.44
CA TYR A 85 -27.04 -14.14 -15.35
C TYR A 85 -26.25 -14.80 -16.48
N SER A 86 -25.17 -14.11 -16.87
CA SER A 86 -24.31 -14.50 -17.96
C SER A 86 -23.07 -15.23 -17.46
N ASP A 87 -22.70 -16.31 -18.12
CA ASP A 87 -21.52 -17.12 -17.81
C ASP A 87 -20.69 -17.33 -19.09
N LYS A 88 -19.44 -16.86 -19.05
CA LYS A 88 -18.45 -17.06 -20.12
C LYS A 88 -17.06 -16.93 -19.52
N HIS A 89 -16.20 -17.89 -19.82
CA HIS A 89 -14.80 -17.84 -19.39
C HIS A 89 -14.14 -16.52 -19.84
N GLY A 90 -13.40 -15.88 -18.94
CA GLY A 90 -12.69 -14.62 -19.21
C GLY A 90 -13.52 -13.36 -19.03
N TYR A 91 -14.78 -13.45 -18.59
CA TYR A 91 -15.66 -12.32 -18.33
C TYR A 91 -16.22 -12.38 -16.91
N ILE A 92 -16.43 -11.21 -16.29
CA ILE A 92 -17.16 -11.13 -15.04
C ILE A 92 -18.64 -11.41 -15.32
N THR A 93 -19.23 -12.30 -14.52
CA THR A 93 -20.67 -12.59 -14.53
C THR A 93 -21.49 -11.31 -14.34
N ALA A 94 -22.26 -10.93 -15.35
CA ALA A 94 -23.30 -9.93 -15.23
C ALA A 94 -24.63 -10.61 -14.85
N PHE A 95 -25.47 -9.92 -14.07
CA PHE A 95 -26.78 -10.44 -13.71
C PHE A 95 -27.85 -9.34 -13.62
N ARG A 96 -29.10 -9.73 -13.82
CA ARG A 96 -30.30 -8.92 -13.56
C ARG A 96 -31.27 -9.74 -12.71
N LYS A 97 -31.64 -9.18 -11.56
CA LYS A 97 -32.62 -9.77 -10.63
C LYS A 97 -34.00 -9.15 -10.87
N LEU A 98 -35.05 -9.83 -10.40
CA LEU A 98 -36.44 -9.36 -10.43
C LEU A 98 -36.96 -9.09 -11.86
N VAL A 99 -36.62 -9.97 -12.82
CA VAL A 99 -37.17 -9.92 -14.17
C VAL A 99 -38.57 -10.53 -14.14
N VAL A 100 -39.59 -9.72 -14.41
CA VAL A 100 -40.98 -10.17 -14.51
C VAL A 100 -41.22 -10.73 -15.91
N VAL A 101 -41.73 -11.96 -15.97
CA VAL A 101 -42.20 -12.60 -17.20
C VAL A 101 -43.71 -12.77 -17.09
N VAL A 102 -44.42 -12.35 -18.12
CA VAL A 102 -45.87 -12.48 -18.29
C VAL A 102 -46.13 -13.42 -19.46
N ASP A 103 -47.20 -14.20 -19.40
CA ASP A 103 -47.56 -15.14 -20.47
C ASP A 103 -47.82 -14.39 -21.78
N ALA A 104 -47.38 -15.00 -22.89
CA ALA A 104 -47.45 -14.45 -24.25
C ALA A 104 -46.75 -13.09 -24.46
N GLU A 105 -45.99 -12.56 -23.49
CA GLU A 105 -45.22 -11.32 -23.61
C GLU A 105 -43.71 -11.57 -23.81
N GLU A 106 -43.03 -10.58 -24.40
CA GLU A 106 -41.57 -10.56 -24.52
C GLU A 106 -40.93 -9.54 -23.56
N THR A 107 -40.05 -10.03 -22.69
CA THR A 107 -39.26 -9.21 -21.77
C THR A 107 -37.83 -9.05 -22.30
N PHE A 108 -37.35 -7.81 -22.35
CA PHE A 108 -36.01 -7.46 -22.83
C PHE A 108 -35.02 -7.33 -21.67
N VAL A 109 -33.91 -8.06 -21.74
CA VAL A 109 -32.85 -8.05 -20.72
C VAL A 109 -31.49 -7.93 -21.38
N ASP A 110 -31.05 -6.69 -21.59
CA ASP A 110 -29.67 -6.46 -22.01
C ASP A 110 -28.72 -6.50 -20.81
N LEU A 111 -27.58 -7.15 -21.00
CA LEU A 111 -26.50 -7.21 -20.03
C LEU A 111 -25.19 -6.77 -20.68
N LYS A 112 -24.41 -5.99 -19.94
CA LYS A 112 -23.04 -5.64 -20.32
C LYS A 112 -22.09 -6.47 -19.49
N MET A 113 -21.24 -7.25 -20.15
CA MET A 113 -20.22 -8.04 -19.46
C MET A 113 -18.91 -7.28 -19.44
N PHE A 114 -18.30 -7.18 -18.26
CA PHE A 114 -16.93 -6.71 -18.16
C PHE A 114 -16.01 -7.86 -18.56
N ASN A 115 -15.22 -7.61 -19.57
CA ASN A 115 -14.19 -8.52 -19.98
C ASN A 115 -13.07 -8.51 -18.93
N TRP A 116 -12.87 -9.63 -18.23
CA TRP A 116 -11.72 -9.76 -17.33
C TRP A 116 -10.42 -9.99 -18.13
N ILE A 117 -10.47 -10.26 -19.45
CA ILE A 117 -9.28 -10.35 -20.33
C ILE A 117 -8.39 -9.13 -20.07
N ASN A 118 -7.14 -9.26 -19.67
CA ASN A 118 -6.32 -10.33 -19.10
C ASN A 118 -5.29 -9.47 -18.34
N PRO A 119 -5.06 -9.63 -17.03
CA PRO A 119 -4.06 -8.83 -16.33
C PRO A 119 -2.73 -8.76 -17.08
N ALA A 120 -2.34 -9.83 -17.79
CA ALA A 120 -1.17 -9.84 -18.66
C ALA A 120 -1.31 -8.87 -19.84
N LYS A 121 -2.47 -8.83 -20.51
CA LYS A 121 -2.74 -7.92 -21.63
C LYS A 121 -2.73 -6.46 -21.21
N GLN A 122 -3.26 -6.14 -20.03
CA GLN A 122 -3.24 -4.77 -19.51
C GLN A 122 -1.84 -4.36 -19.07
N THR A 123 -1.13 -5.22 -18.33
CA THR A 123 0.26 -4.99 -17.93
C THR A 123 1.16 -4.86 -19.15
N ALA A 124 1.01 -5.73 -20.14
CA ALA A 124 1.75 -5.68 -21.38
C ALA A 124 1.54 -4.36 -22.13
N LYS A 125 0.29 -3.99 -22.38
CA LYS A 125 -0.05 -2.78 -23.13
C LYS A 125 0.39 -1.49 -22.41
N ASN A 126 0.13 -1.41 -21.11
CA ASN A 126 0.29 -0.15 -20.38
C ASN A 126 1.70 0.06 -19.83
N ARG A 127 2.49 -1.01 -19.68
CA ARG A 127 3.80 -0.96 -19.04
C ARG A 127 4.89 -1.63 -19.87
N ILE A 128 4.73 -2.90 -20.21
CA ILE A 128 5.84 -3.71 -20.76
C ILE A 128 6.19 -3.31 -22.20
N VAL A 129 5.20 -3.22 -23.09
CA VAL A 129 5.44 -2.85 -24.50
C VAL A 129 6.02 -1.44 -24.61
N PRO A 130 5.47 -0.40 -23.94
CA PRO A 130 6.10 0.93 -23.93
C PRO A 130 7.52 0.92 -23.37
N LEU A 131 7.78 0.15 -22.31
CA LEU A 131 9.11 0.02 -21.71
C LEU A 131 10.11 -0.61 -22.69
N LEU A 132 9.74 -1.74 -23.32
CA LEU A 132 10.60 -2.41 -24.30
C LEU A 132 10.82 -1.54 -25.55
N HIS A 133 9.80 -0.78 -25.99
CA HIS A 133 9.96 0.21 -27.06
C HIS A 133 10.97 1.30 -26.67
N TYR A 134 10.87 1.84 -25.46
CA TYR A 134 11.84 2.81 -24.96
C TYR A 134 13.26 2.23 -24.89
N VAL A 135 13.40 1.01 -24.40
CA VAL A 135 14.69 0.31 -24.26
C VAL A 135 15.34 0.07 -25.61
N THR A 136 14.58 -0.42 -26.57
CA THR A 136 15.05 -0.67 -27.95
C THR A 136 15.47 0.62 -28.65
N GLU A 137 14.74 1.73 -28.45
CA GLU A 137 15.16 3.05 -28.94
C GLU A 137 16.48 3.53 -28.32
N ASN A 138 16.70 3.25 -27.02
CA ASN A 138 17.98 3.58 -26.38
C ASN A 138 19.12 2.69 -26.88
N MET A 139 18.89 1.38 -27.03
CA MET A 139 19.86 0.46 -27.65
C MET A 139 20.20 0.92 -29.07
N ALA A 140 19.20 1.32 -29.85
CA ALA A 140 19.37 1.80 -31.21
C ALA A 140 20.29 3.02 -31.28
N LYS A 141 20.07 4.00 -30.39
CA LYS A 141 20.95 5.18 -30.28
C LYS A 141 22.35 4.82 -29.80
N ARG A 142 22.48 3.88 -28.85
CA ARG A 142 23.76 3.46 -28.28
C ARG A 142 24.65 2.74 -29.30
N HIS A 143 24.05 1.95 -30.18
CA HIS A 143 24.77 1.12 -31.14
C HIS A 143 24.63 1.57 -32.60
N ASN A 144 24.05 2.76 -32.83
CA ASN A 144 23.75 3.31 -34.16
C ASN A 144 23.02 2.31 -35.08
N LEU A 145 21.97 1.67 -34.56
CA LEU A 145 21.20 0.68 -35.32
C LEU A 145 20.36 1.36 -36.41
N ASP A 146 20.19 0.67 -37.54
CA ASP A 146 19.34 1.13 -38.63
C ASP A 146 17.85 1.12 -38.23
N LYS A 147 17.10 2.13 -38.69
CA LYS A 147 15.68 2.30 -38.37
C LYS A 147 14.82 1.08 -38.77
N THR A 148 15.17 0.39 -39.86
CA THR A 148 14.47 -0.83 -40.29
C THR A 148 14.67 -1.98 -39.31
N VAL A 149 15.87 -2.13 -38.76
CA VAL A 149 16.19 -3.12 -37.71
C VAL A 149 15.40 -2.83 -36.44
N VAL A 150 15.34 -1.56 -36.01
CA VAL A 150 14.57 -1.15 -34.83
C VAL A 150 13.09 -1.44 -34.99
N THR A 151 12.53 -1.12 -36.17
CA THR A 151 11.11 -1.38 -36.47
C THR A 151 10.80 -2.88 -36.47
N ALA A 152 11.67 -3.71 -37.05
CA ALA A 152 11.52 -5.16 -37.07
C ALA A 152 11.62 -5.77 -35.66
N LEU A 153 12.51 -5.24 -34.81
CA LEU A 153 12.65 -5.63 -33.41
C LEU A 153 11.39 -5.28 -32.60
N HIS A 154 10.85 -4.06 -32.73
CA HIS A 154 9.59 -3.65 -32.09
C HIS A 154 8.43 -4.56 -32.46
N GLN A 155 8.32 -4.88 -33.75
CA GLN A 155 7.26 -5.75 -34.28
C GLN A 155 7.40 -7.16 -33.69
N SER A 156 8.61 -7.74 -33.71
CA SER A 156 8.87 -9.08 -33.18
C SER A 156 8.57 -9.20 -31.68
N ILE A 157 8.91 -8.19 -30.88
CA ILE A 157 8.58 -8.15 -29.45
C ILE A 157 7.07 -8.09 -29.26
N SER A 158 6.37 -7.24 -30.02
CA SER A 158 4.92 -7.06 -29.90
C SER A 158 4.17 -8.34 -30.27
N GLU A 159 4.57 -8.99 -31.37
CA GLU A 159 4.01 -10.27 -31.82
C GLU A 159 4.26 -11.40 -30.83
N LEU A 160 5.46 -11.50 -30.25
CA LEU A 160 5.78 -12.48 -29.22
C LEU A 160 4.85 -12.31 -28.01
N ILE A 161 4.74 -11.09 -27.48
CA ILE A 161 3.92 -10.80 -26.29
C ILE A 161 2.44 -11.04 -26.59
N GLU A 162 1.94 -10.58 -27.73
CA GLU A 162 0.54 -10.79 -28.11
C GLU A 162 0.21 -12.28 -28.27
N THR A 163 1.09 -13.03 -28.94
CA THR A 163 0.96 -14.49 -29.09
C THR A 163 0.98 -15.19 -27.73
N ALA A 164 1.91 -14.82 -26.86
CA ALA A 164 2.06 -15.38 -25.52
C ALA A 164 0.81 -15.16 -24.66
N ILE A 165 0.18 -13.99 -24.75
CA ILE A 165 -1.05 -13.62 -24.05
C ILE A 165 -2.26 -14.38 -24.62
N ASN A 166 -2.36 -14.47 -25.95
CA ASN A 166 -3.50 -15.12 -26.61
C ASN A 166 -3.53 -16.64 -26.39
N HIS A 167 -2.36 -17.25 -26.18
CA HIS A 167 -2.22 -18.70 -25.92
C HIS A 167 -2.08 -19.06 -24.44
N ASP A 168 -2.25 -18.10 -23.52
CA ASP A 168 -2.07 -18.28 -22.08
C ASP A 168 -0.77 -19.01 -21.70
N SER A 169 0.32 -18.57 -22.31
CA SER A 169 1.64 -19.20 -22.16
C SER A 169 2.31 -18.89 -20.82
N LYS A 170 3.43 -19.56 -20.53
CA LYS A 170 4.29 -19.23 -19.37
C LYS A 170 4.75 -17.77 -19.35
N LEU A 171 4.90 -17.15 -20.53
CA LEU A 171 5.26 -15.73 -20.63
C LEU A 171 4.08 -14.85 -20.20
N SER A 172 2.83 -15.21 -20.50
CA SER A 172 1.63 -14.52 -19.98
C SER A 172 1.63 -14.48 -18.45
N ASP A 173 1.84 -15.63 -17.80
CA ASP A 173 1.93 -15.74 -16.34
C ASP A 173 3.09 -14.94 -15.74
N PHE A 174 4.23 -14.93 -16.43
CA PHE A 174 5.41 -14.17 -16.02
C PHE A 174 5.13 -12.67 -16.04
N LEU A 175 4.52 -12.15 -17.11
CA LEU A 175 4.23 -10.73 -17.28
C LEU A 175 3.33 -10.17 -16.16
N ILE A 176 2.41 -10.98 -15.62
CA ILE A 176 1.52 -10.58 -14.51
C ILE A 176 2.28 -10.47 -13.18
N LYS A 177 3.35 -11.25 -13.01
CA LYS A 177 4.14 -11.31 -11.77
C LYS A 177 5.19 -10.19 -11.69
N LEU A 178 5.49 -9.53 -12.80
CA LEU A 178 6.44 -8.42 -12.86
C LEU A 178 5.99 -7.25 -11.97
N ASN A 179 6.86 -6.87 -11.03
CA ASN A 179 6.64 -5.81 -10.07
C ASN A 179 7.93 -5.00 -9.87
N GLY A 180 7.88 -3.96 -9.03
CA GLY A 180 9.05 -3.10 -8.78
C GLY A 180 9.15 -1.92 -9.75
N SER A 181 10.34 -1.32 -9.82
CA SER A 181 10.68 -0.22 -10.73
C SER A 181 10.76 -0.67 -12.19
N ASN A 182 10.93 0.26 -13.13
CA ASN A 182 11.16 -0.10 -14.53
C ASN A 182 12.53 -0.76 -14.72
N LEU A 183 13.51 -0.47 -13.87
CA LEU A 183 14.80 -1.15 -13.87
C LEU A 183 14.67 -2.62 -13.45
N ASP A 184 13.93 -2.90 -12.36
CA ASP A 184 13.70 -4.28 -11.88
C ASP A 184 12.97 -5.11 -12.96
N VAL A 185 11.92 -4.53 -13.53
CA VAL A 185 11.16 -5.18 -14.61
C VAL A 185 12.02 -5.41 -15.85
N LEU A 186 12.90 -4.47 -16.20
CA LEU A 186 13.79 -4.63 -17.34
C LEU A 186 14.82 -5.73 -17.13
N GLU A 187 15.42 -5.81 -15.94
CA GLU A 187 16.34 -6.90 -15.57
C GLU A 187 15.65 -8.25 -15.77
N ASP A 188 14.45 -8.42 -15.20
CA ASP A 188 13.67 -9.65 -15.32
C ASP A 188 13.30 -9.97 -16.78
N LEU A 189 12.89 -8.98 -17.58
CA LEU A 189 12.51 -9.16 -18.99
C LEU A 189 13.69 -9.56 -19.87
N LEU A 190 14.86 -8.94 -19.70
CA LEU A 190 16.06 -9.25 -20.51
C LEU A 190 16.65 -10.62 -20.16
N LEU A 191 16.39 -11.11 -18.94
CA LEU A 191 16.74 -12.46 -18.53
C LEU A 191 15.74 -13.52 -18.99
N TYR A 192 14.53 -13.13 -19.43
CA TYR A 192 13.52 -14.09 -19.88
C TYR A 192 13.92 -14.71 -21.24
N PRO A 193 13.95 -16.06 -21.38
CA PRO A 193 14.51 -16.73 -22.56
C PRO A 193 13.93 -16.26 -23.89
N ASP A 194 12.60 -16.24 -24.04
CA ASP A 194 11.93 -15.90 -25.30
C ASP A 194 12.19 -14.44 -25.72
N ILE A 195 12.26 -13.53 -24.74
CA ILE A 195 12.55 -12.11 -24.98
C ILE A 195 14.00 -11.96 -25.40
N LYS A 196 14.93 -12.60 -24.66
CA LYS A 196 16.35 -12.60 -24.98
C LYS A 196 16.62 -13.13 -26.39
N GLU A 197 15.93 -14.20 -26.80
CA GLU A 197 16.04 -14.76 -28.14
C GLU A 197 15.64 -13.75 -29.22
N VAL A 198 14.56 -12.97 -28.99
CA VAL A 198 14.16 -11.90 -29.91
C VAL A 198 15.26 -10.84 -30.03
N PHE A 199 15.84 -10.38 -28.92
CA PHE A 199 16.95 -9.41 -28.98
C PHE A 199 18.17 -9.97 -29.72
N SER A 200 18.53 -11.23 -29.50
CA SER A 200 19.66 -11.89 -30.18
C SER A 200 19.47 -12.07 -31.70
N LYS A 201 18.24 -11.94 -32.23
CA LYS A 201 18.00 -11.94 -33.69
C LYS A 201 18.40 -10.63 -34.37
N TYR A 202 18.42 -9.53 -33.63
CA TYR A 202 18.61 -8.18 -34.18
C TYR A 202 19.86 -7.47 -33.65
N LEU A 203 20.48 -7.99 -32.59
CA LEU A 203 21.69 -7.46 -31.97
C LEU A 203 22.80 -8.51 -32.00
N SER A 204 24.05 -8.07 -32.14
CA SER A 204 25.20 -8.94 -31.94
C SER A 204 25.40 -9.27 -30.46
N ASP A 205 26.08 -10.39 -30.17
CA ASP A 205 26.42 -10.79 -28.79
C ASP A 205 27.17 -9.68 -28.06
N THR A 206 28.07 -8.96 -28.75
CA THR A 206 28.81 -7.83 -28.19
C THR A 206 27.91 -6.65 -27.84
N GLN A 207 26.92 -6.33 -28.69
CA GLN A 207 25.96 -5.25 -28.42
C GLN A 207 25.05 -5.60 -27.24
N LEU A 208 24.55 -6.84 -27.20
CA LEU A 208 23.70 -7.31 -26.11
C LEU A 208 24.46 -7.36 -24.79
N GLN A 209 25.72 -7.79 -24.81
CA GLN A 209 26.58 -7.81 -23.62
C GLN A 209 26.88 -6.39 -23.12
N ASP A 210 27.26 -5.46 -23.99
CA ASP A 210 27.49 -4.07 -23.60
C ASP A 210 26.23 -3.42 -22.99
N TYR A 211 25.05 -3.71 -23.53
CA TYR A 211 23.80 -3.22 -22.94
C TYR A 211 23.49 -3.88 -21.59
N ASN A 212 23.73 -5.19 -21.44
CA ASN A 212 23.58 -5.86 -20.14
C ASN A 212 24.54 -5.27 -19.10
N ASP A 213 25.79 -5.00 -19.47
CA ASP A 213 26.77 -4.35 -18.59
C ASP A 213 26.33 -2.92 -18.21
N PHE A 214 25.72 -2.20 -19.15
CA PHE A 214 25.12 -0.90 -18.90
C PHE A 214 23.96 -0.96 -17.89
N ILE A 215 23.08 -1.96 -18.00
CA ILE A 215 21.98 -2.19 -17.03
C ILE A 215 22.53 -2.64 -15.67
N ASN A 216 23.52 -3.55 -15.66
CA ASN A 216 24.19 -3.99 -14.44
C ASN A 216 24.82 -2.82 -13.69
N ALA A 217 25.45 -1.88 -14.40
CA ALA A 217 25.99 -0.67 -13.79
C ALA A 217 24.90 0.20 -13.13
N ARG A 218 23.67 0.25 -13.67
CA ARG A 218 22.52 0.91 -13.04
C ARG A 218 22.08 0.19 -11.76
N LEU A 219 21.96 -1.13 -11.82
CA LEU A 219 21.59 -1.94 -10.66
C LEU A 219 22.61 -1.80 -9.52
N GLN A 220 23.90 -1.71 -9.82
CA GLN A 220 24.92 -1.45 -8.80
C GLN A 220 24.78 -0.06 -8.17
N ARG A 221 24.44 0.97 -8.96
CA ARG A 221 24.14 2.32 -8.44
C ARG A 221 22.90 2.33 -7.54
N GLU A 222 21.85 1.62 -7.93
CA GLU A 222 20.64 1.43 -7.12
C GLU A 222 20.98 0.82 -5.76
N LYS A 223 21.74 -0.28 -5.76
CA LYS A 223 22.22 -0.94 -4.53
C LYS A 223 23.05 0.00 -3.67
N GLN A 224 23.98 0.73 -4.28
CA GLN A 224 24.83 1.67 -3.56
C GLN A 224 24.03 2.83 -2.96
N ALA A 225 23.02 3.35 -3.65
CA ALA A 225 22.15 4.41 -3.13
C ALA A 225 21.36 3.93 -1.89
N VAL A 226 20.82 2.70 -1.94
CA VAL A 226 20.13 2.07 -0.79
C VAL A 226 21.07 1.93 0.41
N VAL A 227 22.29 1.41 0.19
CA VAL A 227 23.31 1.24 1.23
C VAL A 227 23.73 2.59 1.83
N ASN A 228 23.96 3.59 0.98
CA ASN A 228 24.38 4.92 1.41
C ASN A 228 23.27 5.59 2.23
N GLN A 229 22.02 5.51 1.80
CA GLN A 229 20.90 6.09 2.52
C GLN A 229 20.65 5.40 3.87
N LEU A 230 20.78 4.07 3.95
CA LEU A 230 20.76 3.36 5.23
C LEU A 230 21.88 3.85 6.15
N THR A 231 23.09 3.99 5.62
CA THR A 231 24.24 4.54 6.37
C THR A 231 23.96 5.95 6.89
N VAL A 232 23.31 6.82 6.11
CA VAL A 232 22.88 8.17 6.55
C VAL A 232 21.89 8.08 7.70
N LEU A 233 20.87 7.22 7.61
CA LEU A 233 19.87 7.06 8.67
C LEU A 233 20.49 6.54 9.97
N LEU A 234 21.50 5.67 9.89
CA LEU A 234 22.28 5.24 11.05
C LEU A 234 23.16 6.37 11.59
N ASP A 235 23.85 7.11 10.72
CA ASP A 235 24.71 8.25 11.09
C ASP A 235 23.95 9.39 11.80
N GLN A 236 22.66 9.53 11.53
CA GLN A 236 21.77 10.44 12.24
C GLN A 236 21.59 10.04 13.72
N GLU A 237 21.69 8.76 14.05
CA GLU A 237 21.45 8.25 15.41
C GLU A 237 22.73 7.99 16.21
N VAL A 238 23.76 7.41 15.58
CA VAL A 238 24.98 6.93 16.26
C VAL A 238 26.23 7.78 16.01
N PHE A 239 26.13 8.89 15.28
CA PHE A 239 27.23 9.84 15.04
C PHE A 239 28.49 9.18 14.48
N LEU A 240 28.42 8.66 13.26
CA LEU A 240 29.48 7.87 12.67
C LEU A 240 30.61 8.75 12.14
N THR A 241 31.85 8.30 12.31
CA THR A 241 33.00 8.87 11.61
C THR A 241 33.00 8.50 10.13
N VAL A 242 33.86 9.14 9.32
CA VAL A 242 34.01 8.83 7.89
C VAL A 242 34.35 7.36 7.66
N ASP A 243 35.28 6.81 8.45
CA ASP A 243 35.68 5.40 8.32
C ASP A 243 34.58 4.44 8.77
N GLN A 244 33.85 4.80 9.84
CA GLN A 244 32.71 4.00 10.30
C GLN A 244 31.60 3.93 9.25
N ARG A 245 31.27 5.05 8.60
CA ARG A 245 30.30 5.07 7.49
C ARG A 245 30.72 4.15 6.35
N LYS A 246 32.01 4.17 5.99
CA LYS A 246 32.57 3.29 4.95
C LYS A 246 32.46 1.82 5.34
N ASN A 247 32.84 1.48 6.57
CA ASN A 247 32.78 0.11 7.09
C ASN A 247 31.33 -0.40 7.18
N ILE A 248 30.39 0.43 7.64
CA ILE A 248 28.96 0.10 7.68
C ILE A 248 28.41 -0.10 6.26
N ALA A 249 28.74 0.79 5.32
CA ALA A 249 28.33 0.65 3.93
C ALA A 249 28.82 -0.69 3.34
N GLN A 250 30.07 -1.09 3.65
CA GLN A 250 30.61 -2.39 3.23
C GLN A 250 29.89 -3.58 3.87
N LEU A 251 29.52 -3.50 5.15
CA LEU A 251 28.75 -4.55 5.83
C LEU A 251 27.34 -4.72 5.25
N LEU A 252 26.72 -3.62 4.79
CA LEU A 252 25.38 -3.61 4.20
C LEU A 252 25.39 -4.13 2.76
N LEU A 253 26.47 -3.89 2.02
CA LEU A 253 26.57 -4.25 0.60
C LEU A 253 26.31 -5.75 0.37
N GLY A 254 25.45 -6.07 -0.60
CA GLY A 254 25.05 -7.44 -0.94
C GLY A 254 24.10 -8.11 0.07
N LYS A 255 24.06 -7.67 1.34
CA LYS A 255 23.06 -8.15 2.31
C LYS A 255 21.69 -7.53 2.07
N THR A 256 21.65 -6.27 1.64
CA THR A 256 20.41 -5.54 1.29
C THR A 256 19.64 -6.18 0.14
N ASP A 257 20.31 -6.89 -0.76
CA ASP A 257 19.71 -7.59 -1.91
C ASP A 257 18.68 -8.62 -1.47
N LYS A 258 18.91 -9.29 -0.31
CA LYS A 258 17.97 -10.26 0.27
C LYS A 258 16.62 -9.66 0.62
N LEU A 259 16.59 -8.36 0.89
CA LEU A 259 15.38 -7.65 1.29
C LEU A 259 14.68 -6.96 0.11
N LYS A 260 15.24 -7.05 -1.11
CA LYS A 260 14.75 -6.35 -2.31
C LYS A 260 14.44 -4.87 -2.03
N LEU A 261 15.31 -4.21 -1.26
CA LEU A 261 15.18 -2.78 -0.97
C LEU A 261 15.60 -1.98 -2.21
N THR A 262 14.81 -0.96 -2.52
CA THR A 262 15.01 -0.05 -3.66
C THR A 262 15.16 1.38 -3.15
N SER A 263 15.74 2.25 -3.99
CA SER A 263 15.93 3.67 -3.73
C SER A 263 14.60 4.40 -3.49
N ILE A 264 13.51 3.96 -4.13
CA ILE A 264 12.18 4.54 -3.87
C ILE A 264 11.62 4.13 -2.50
N ASN A 265 11.91 2.91 -2.04
CA ASN A 265 11.49 2.43 -0.73
C ASN A 265 12.31 3.10 0.38
N ILE A 266 13.61 3.32 0.15
CA ILE A 266 14.52 3.84 1.17
C ILE A 266 14.28 5.32 1.50
N LEU A 267 13.81 6.14 0.55
CA LEU A 267 13.47 7.55 0.80
C LEU A 267 12.33 7.74 1.82
N ARG A 268 11.49 6.72 2.01
CA ARG A 268 10.35 6.76 2.95
C ARG A 268 10.69 6.17 4.32
N LEU A 269 11.92 5.71 4.52
CA LEU A 269 12.35 5.15 5.78
C LEU A 269 12.83 6.25 6.74
N ASP A 270 12.50 6.03 8.00
CA ASP A 270 12.98 6.77 9.15
C ASP A 270 14.12 5.98 9.82
N SER A 271 14.79 6.60 10.80
CA SER A 271 15.89 5.99 11.54
C SER A 271 15.46 4.74 12.31
N GLN A 272 14.22 4.71 12.84
CA GLN A 272 13.65 3.54 13.50
C GLN A 272 13.61 2.31 12.59
N LYS A 273 13.08 2.46 11.37
CA LYS A 273 13.06 1.36 10.39
C LYS A 273 14.45 0.98 9.94
N ALA A 274 15.39 1.92 9.85
CA ALA A 274 16.78 1.62 9.51
C ALA A 274 17.44 0.73 10.60
N VAL A 275 17.30 1.09 11.88
CA VAL A 275 17.81 0.29 13.00
C VAL A 275 17.23 -1.12 12.97
N ASP A 276 15.92 -1.25 12.74
CA ASP A 276 15.25 -2.55 12.61
C ASP A 276 15.78 -3.39 11.43
N ILE A 277 15.90 -2.77 10.25
CA ILE A 277 16.41 -3.47 9.06
C ILE A 277 17.79 -4.05 9.34
N VAL A 278 18.67 -3.27 9.94
CA VAL A 278 20.07 -3.65 10.16
C VAL A 278 20.19 -4.69 11.28
N SER A 279 19.55 -4.45 12.43
CA SER A 279 19.65 -5.32 13.61
C SER A 279 18.84 -6.61 13.47
N GLN A 280 17.59 -6.55 13.01
CA GLN A 280 16.67 -7.69 13.04
C GLN A 280 16.58 -8.40 11.69
N ARG A 281 16.43 -7.65 10.59
CA ARG A 281 16.16 -8.25 9.26
C ARG A 281 17.43 -8.72 8.56
N LEU A 282 18.51 -7.95 8.67
CA LEU A 282 19.82 -8.29 8.12
C LEU A 282 20.73 -9.01 9.12
N ASN A 283 20.41 -8.93 10.41
CA ASN A 283 21.18 -9.52 11.51
C ASN A 283 22.66 -9.11 11.45
N ILE A 284 22.91 -7.80 11.28
CA ILE A 284 24.26 -7.21 11.24
C ILE A 284 24.60 -6.68 12.63
N THR A 285 25.71 -7.19 13.18
CA THR A 285 26.33 -6.66 14.39
C THR A 285 27.28 -5.51 14.04
N LEU A 286 27.24 -4.44 14.85
CA LEU A 286 28.07 -3.25 14.64
C LEU A 286 29.21 -3.11 15.67
N ASN A 287 29.39 -4.11 16.53
CA ASN A 287 30.33 -4.07 17.67
C ASN A 287 31.80 -3.89 17.27
N GLU A 288 32.18 -4.32 16.07
CA GLU A 288 33.55 -4.19 15.55
C GLU A 288 33.79 -2.83 14.86
N VAL A 289 32.72 -2.07 14.59
CA VAL A 289 32.79 -0.78 13.89
C VAL A 289 32.55 0.39 14.85
N LEU A 290 31.61 0.24 15.79
CA LEU A 290 31.19 1.28 16.72
C LEU A 290 32.08 1.31 17.97
N THR A 291 32.23 2.50 18.56
CA THR A 291 32.85 2.63 19.88
C THR A 291 31.93 2.08 20.97
N LYS A 292 32.48 1.83 22.17
CA LYS A 292 31.67 1.37 23.32
C LYS A 292 30.51 2.30 23.65
N THR A 293 30.67 3.61 23.47
CA THR A 293 29.62 4.58 23.76
C THR A 293 28.57 4.62 22.66
N GLN A 294 28.97 4.47 21.38
CA GLN A 294 28.02 4.31 20.27
C GLN A 294 27.23 3.00 20.35
N ILE A 295 27.84 1.90 20.82
CA ILE A 295 27.14 0.62 21.04
C ILE A 295 26.02 0.78 22.07
N LYS A 296 26.22 1.56 23.15
CA LYS A 296 25.14 1.84 24.11
C LYS A 296 23.95 2.53 23.45
N ILE A 297 24.20 3.49 22.55
CA ILE A 297 23.13 4.14 21.77
C ILE A 297 22.44 3.09 20.89
N TRP A 298 23.21 2.30 20.16
CA TRP A 298 22.70 1.24 19.28
C TRP A 298 21.80 0.24 20.01
N ASP A 299 22.29 -0.36 21.10
CA ASP A 299 21.54 -1.34 21.89
C ASP A 299 20.26 -0.74 22.46
N THR A 300 20.34 0.49 22.99
CA THR A 300 19.16 1.22 23.51
C THR A 300 18.10 1.43 22.42
N LEU A 301 18.52 1.82 21.20
CA LEU A 301 17.60 1.99 20.06
C LEU A 301 16.96 0.66 19.63
N VAL A 302 17.76 -0.41 19.55
CA VAL A 302 17.27 -1.76 19.20
C VAL A 302 16.21 -2.21 20.20
N ASP A 303 16.46 -2.05 21.50
CA ASP A 303 15.52 -2.42 22.56
C ASP A 303 14.25 -1.57 22.54
N MET A 304 14.38 -0.25 22.39
CA MET A 304 13.25 0.68 22.30
C MET A 304 12.33 0.32 21.13
N TYR A 305 12.89 0.07 19.94
CA TYR A 305 12.10 -0.19 18.75
C TYR A 305 11.56 -1.62 18.67
N ALA A 306 12.23 -2.61 19.28
CA ALA A 306 11.68 -3.95 19.45
C ALA A 306 10.41 -3.92 20.32
N ASN A 307 10.42 -3.14 21.40
CA ASN A 307 9.27 -2.97 22.28
C ASN A 307 8.12 -2.19 21.61
N ASP A 308 8.43 -1.15 20.84
CA ASP A 308 7.43 -0.36 20.11
C ASP A 308 6.67 -1.21 19.07
N LYS A 309 7.36 -2.04 18.29
CA LYS A 309 6.71 -2.98 17.36
C LYS A 309 5.76 -3.96 18.04
N LYS A 310 6.20 -4.53 19.18
CA LYS A 310 5.35 -5.41 19.98
C LYS A 310 4.11 -4.64 20.45
N ASN A 311 4.27 -3.43 20.97
CA ASN A 311 3.16 -2.59 21.42
C ASN A 311 2.20 -2.21 20.28
N GLN A 312 2.70 -1.78 19.11
CA GLN A 312 1.89 -1.47 17.94
C GLN A 312 1.08 -2.68 17.45
N SER A 313 1.67 -3.88 17.46
CA SER A 313 0.95 -5.11 17.09
C SER A 313 -0.19 -5.44 18.05
N LEU A 314 0.04 -5.24 19.36
CA LEU A 314 -0.97 -5.42 20.40
C LEU A 314 -2.05 -4.32 20.34
N GLU A 315 -1.68 -3.07 20.04
CA GLU A 315 -2.61 -1.96 19.82
C GLU A 315 -3.49 -2.17 18.59
N MET A 316 -2.95 -2.73 17.49
CA MET A 316 -3.74 -3.04 16.30
C MET A 316 -4.78 -4.13 16.57
N ILE A 317 -4.40 -5.17 17.34
CA ILE A 317 -5.34 -6.21 17.81
C ILE A 317 -6.42 -5.55 18.68
N LEU A 318 -6.01 -4.71 19.65
CA LEU A 318 -6.94 -3.99 20.53
C LEU A 318 -7.89 -3.07 19.75
N ALA A 319 -7.41 -2.34 18.75
CA ALA A 319 -8.20 -1.44 17.92
C ALA A 319 -9.22 -2.20 17.06
N ARG A 320 -8.81 -3.32 16.44
CA ARG A 320 -9.71 -4.18 15.68
C ARG A 320 -10.80 -4.76 16.56
N THR A 321 -10.44 -5.25 17.74
CA THR A 321 -11.43 -5.81 18.68
C THR A 321 -12.36 -4.73 19.22
N LYS A 322 -11.87 -3.53 19.54
CA LYS A 322 -12.72 -2.37 19.90
C LYS A 322 -13.73 -2.04 18.80
N ALA A 323 -13.33 -2.06 17.53
CA ALA A 323 -14.24 -1.81 16.42
C ALA A 323 -15.32 -2.90 16.29
N ASN A 324 -14.95 -4.16 16.51
CA ASN A 324 -15.88 -5.28 16.50
C ASN A 324 -16.88 -5.23 17.67
N ILE A 325 -16.41 -4.95 18.89
CA ILE A 325 -17.24 -4.77 20.09
C ILE A 325 -18.21 -3.60 19.89
N LYS A 326 -17.72 -2.45 19.41
CA LYS A 326 -18.57 -1.28 19.11
C LYS A 326 -19.67 -1.63 18.11
N LYS A 327 -19.34 -2.40 17.07
CA LYS A 327 -20.33 -2.90 16.11
C LYS A 327 -21.35 -3.83 16.78
N ALA A 328 -20.91 -4.76 17.64
CA ALA A 328 -21.81 -5.66 18.36
C ALA A 328 -22.77 -4.93 19.30
N VAL A 329 -22.31 -3.88 19.99
CA VAL A 329 -23.14 -3.01 20.82
C VAL A 329 -24.17 -2.26 19.97
N ASN A 330 -23.74 -1.65 18.86
CA ASN A 330 -24.65 -0.95 17.94
C ASN A 330 -25.70 -1.88 17.30
N ASP A 331 -25.34 -3.13 17.03
CA ASP A 331 -26.24 -4.15 16.48
C ASP A 331 -27.17 -4.77 17.55
N GLY A 332 -27.08 -4.32 18.81
CA GLY A 332 -27.87 -4.86 19.94
C GLY A 332 -27.50 -6.29 20.35
N ARG A 333 -26.36 -6.81 19.87
CA ARG A 333 -25.87 -8.17 20.15
C ARG A 333 -25.08 -8.27 21.47
N MET A 334 -24.80 -7.14 22.10
CA MET A 334 -23.98 -7.02 23.30
C MET A 334 -24.33 -5.74 24.06
N THR A 335 -24.32 -5.79 25.39
CA THR A 335 -24.52 -4.60 26.24
C THR A 335 -23.22 -3.84 26.47
N GLU A 336 -23.29 -2.56 26.85
CA GLU A 336 -22.08 -1.76 27.17
C GLU A 336 -21.27 -2.36 28.32
N LYS A 337 -21.93 -3.04 29.27
CA LYS A 337 -21.28 -3.70 30.40
C LYS A 337 -20.51 -4.94 29.97
N GLU A 338 -21.06 -5.74 29.06
CA GLU A 338 -20.38 -6.90 28.47
C GLU A 338 -19.21 -6.47 27.58
N ALA A 339 -19.39 -5.40 26.81
CA ALA A 339 -18.35 -4.79 25.99
C ALA A 339 -17.14 -4.32 26.82
N ALA A 340 -17.39 -3.71 27.99
CA ALA A 340 -16.32 -3.29 28.90
C ALA A 340 -15.57 -4.50 29.50
N ALA A 341 -16.30 -5.55 29.90
CA ALA A 341 -15.70 -6.76 30.46
C ALA A 341 -14.84 -7.53 29.44
N GLU A 342 -15.31 -7.66 28.21
CA GLU A 342 -14.57 -8.33 27.13
C GLU A 342 -13.29 -7.56 26.74
N LEU A 343 -13.35 -6.23 26.76
CA LEU A 343 -12.19 -5.39 26.49
C LEU A 343 -11.12 -5.50 27.58
N ASP A 344 -11.52 -5.60 28.85
CA ASP A 344 -10.58 -5.77 29.96
C ASP A 344 -9.96 -7.17 30.01
N GLU A 345 -10.75 -8.20 29.70
CA GLU A 345 -10.24 -9.57 29.58
C GLU A 345 -9.23 -9.68 28.42
N LEU A 346 -9.50 -9.04 27.28
CA LEU A 346 -8.56 -8.99 26.16
C LEU A 346 -7.23 -8.32 26.54
N LYS A 347 -7.27 -7.18 27.25
CA LYS A 347 -6.03 -6.51 27.71
C LYS A 347 -5.21 -7.45 28.61
N LYS A 348 -5.87 -8.19 29.48
CA LYS A 348 -5.24 -9.16 30.38
C LYS A 348 -4.59 -10.31 29.61
N GLN A 349 -5.28 -10.86 28.60
CA GLN A 349 -4.77 -11.94 27.73
C GLN A 349 -3.59 -11.49 26.87
N LEU A 350 -3.64 -10.25 26.37
CA LEU A 350 -2.55 -9.65 25.60
C LEU A 350 -1.35 -9.25 26.48
N GLY A 351 -1.43 -9.44 27.80
CA GLY A 351 -0.38 -9.04 28.74
C GLY A 351 -0.19 -7.53 28.82
N ILE A 352 -1.15 -6.73 28.35
CA ILE A 352 -1.16 -5.27 28.47
C ILE A 352 -1.51 -4.95 29.92
N ARG A 353 -0.48 -4.88 30.78
CA ARG A 353 -0.63 -4.44 32.17
C ARG A 353 -0.98 -2.95 32.21
N PRO A 354 -1.71 -2.46 33.23
CA PRO A 354 -1.87 -1.03 33.47
C PRO A 354 -0.49 -0.34 33.47
N LYS A 355 -0.47 0.93 33.05
CA LYS A 355 0.69 1.75 32.62
C LYS A 355 1.95 1.75 33.50
N ASP A 356 1.94 1.10 34.66
CA ASP A 356 2.86 1.41 35.75
C ASP A 356 3.97 0.38 35.97
N GLU A 357 4.01 -0.76 35.27
CA GLU A 357 5.08 -1.75 35.51
C GLU A 357 5.56 -2.50 34.26
N LYS A 358 6.47 -1.86 33.52
CA LYS A 358 7.88 -2.30 33.31
C LYS A 358 8.48 -1.51 32.13
N SER A 359 9.54 -0.78 32.44
CA SER A 359 10.24 0.22 31.62
C SER A 359 9.42 1.50 31.42
N ASP A 360 9.70 2.51 32.21
CA ASP A 360 9.22 3.87 31.96
C ASP A 360 9.79 4.35 30.60
N PRO A 361 8.96 4.63 29.59
CA PRO A 361 9.40 5.16 28.30
C PRO A 361 10.19 6.48 28.42
N GLN A 362 10.07 7.19 29.56
CA GLN A 362 10.89 8.36 29.86
C GLN A 362 12.31 7.96 30.27
N GLU A 363 12.49 6.90 31.06
CA GLU A 363 13.81 6.46 31.53
C GLU A 363 14.67 5.90 30.38
N HIS A 364 14.08 5.12 29.47
CA HIS A 364 14.81 4.68 28.26
C HIS A 364 15.20 5.84 27.34
N MET A 365 14.32 6.82 27.19
CA MET A 365 14.61 7.99 26.38
C MET A 365 15.70 8.87 27.01
N LYS A 366 15.68 9.01 28.34
CA LYS A 366 16.74 9.65 29.10
C LYS A 366 18.08 8.94 28.91
N GLN A 367 18.11 7.61 29.06
CA GLN A 367 19.32 6.81 28.82
C GLN A 367 19.86 6.98 27.40
N LEU A 368 18.98 7.00 26.40
CA LEU A 368 19.36 7.26 25.01
C LEU A 368 20.01 8.64 24.85
N LEU A 369 19.37 9.69 25.39
CA LEU A 369 19.89 11.07 25.29
C LEU A 369 21.22 11.22 26.04
N GLU A 370 21.37 10.63 27.22
CA GLU A 370 22.63 10.59 27.98
C GLU A 370 23.74 9.85 27.22
N ALA A 371 23.41 8.73 26.56
CA ALA A 371 24.37 8.00 25.73
C ALA A 371 24.80 8.82 24.50
N LYS A 372 23.86 9.52 23.84
CA LYS A 372 24.16 10.44 22.72
C LYS A 372 25.09 11.57 23.15
N LEU A 373 24.85 12.17 24.32
CA LEU A 373 25.72 13.19 24.90
C LEU A 373 27.14 12.65 25.16
N ALA A 374 27.25 11.46 25.76
CA ALA A 374 28.54 10.85 26.05
C ALA A 374 29.33 10.54 24.78
N ALA A 375 28.69 9.97 23.75
CA ALA A 375 29.35 9.65 22.49
C ALA A 375 29.88 10.91 21.80
N TYR A 376 29.13 12.00 21.89
CA TYR A 376 29.50 13.27 21.31
C TYR A 376 30.70 13.92 22.03
N ILE A 377 30.73 13.88 23.37
CA ILE A 377 31.89 14.35 24.16
C ILE A 377 33.14 13.55 23.82
N GLU A 378 33.02 12.22 23.67
CA GLU A 378 34.12 11.33 23.27
C GLU A 378 34.64 11.68 21.87
N MET A 379 33.74 11.87 20.90
CA MET A 379 34.07 12.22 19.52
C MET A 379 34.81 13.56 19.41
N LEU A 380 34.49 14.53 20.26
CA LEU A 380 35.18 15.81 20.32
C LEU A 380 36.56 15.76 21.01
N GLY A 381 36.96 14.61 21.57
CA GLY A 381 38.27 14.45 22.22
C GLY A 381 38.47 15.39 23.42
N ILE A 382 37.38 15.75 24.11
CA ILE A 382 37.41 16.74 25.20
C ILE A 382 38.09 16.12 26.42
N ASN A 383 39.37 16.41 26.59
CA ASN A 383 40.16 15.93 27.72
C ASN A 383 40.05 16.82 28.97
N SER A 384 39.42 18.00 28.86
CA SER A 384 39.21 18.90 29.99
C SER A 384 38.03 18.45 30.84
N LYS A 385 38.32 18.09 32.10
CA LYS A 385 37.30 17.71 33.09
C LYS A 385 36.23 18.79 33.27
N HIS A 386 36.63 20.06 33.30
CA HIS A 386 35.69 21.18 33.43
C HIS A 386 34.79 21.31 32.19
N ALA A 387 35.35 21.11 31.00
CA ALA A 387 34.59 21.20 29.76
C ALA A 387 33.56 20.05 29.64
N SER A 388 33.99 18.84 29.93
CA SER A 388 33.12 17.66 29.98
C SER A 388 31.98 17.85 31.00
N GLN A 389 32.28 18.37 32.20
CA GLN A 389 31.27 18.64 33.23
C GLN A 389 30.23 19.68 32.77
N ARG A 390 30.66 20.81 32.20
CA ARG A 390 29.74 21.84 31.71
C ARG A 390 28.82 21.34 30.59
N LEU A 391 29.38 20.59 29.63
CA LEU A 391 28.59 19.98 28.56
C LEU A 391 27.60 18.94 29.10
N THR A 392 28.01 18.15 30.09
CA THR A 392 27.12 17.19 30.76
C THR A 392 25.97 17.92 31.44
N SER A 393 26.24 18.98 32.22
CA SER A 393 25.19 19.77 32.88
C SER A 393 24.22 20.42 31.90
N ALA A 394 24.73 21.00 30.81
CA ALA A 394 23.89 21.55 29.75
C ALA A 394 23.03 20.45 29.09
N GLY A 395 23.63 19.30 28.80
CA GLY A 395 22.93 18.13 28.28
C GLY A 395 21.81 17.65 29.20
N THR A 396 22.07 17.48 30.50
CA THR A 396 21.05 17.11 31.50
C THR A 396 19.88 18.10 31.52
N GLY A 397 20.16 19.41 31.42
CA GLY A 397 19.12 20.43 31.32
C GLY A 397 18.25 20.29 30.07
N VAL A 398 18.86 19.95 28.91
CA VAL A 398 18.11 19.69 27.68
C VAL A 398 17.27 18.42 27.76
N VAL A 399 17.80 17.34 28.36
CA VAL A 399 17.04 16.11 28.61
C VAL A 399 15.82 16.40 29.47
N GLN A 400 16.00 17.18 30.55
CA GLN A 400 14.91 17.56 31.45
C GLN A 400 13.83 18.37 30.71
N GLN A 401 14.24 19.39 29.95
CA GLN A 401 13.31 20.21 29.14
C GLN A 401 12.52 19.37 28.12
N TYR A 402 13.16 18.35 27.54
CA TYR A 402 12.52 17.42 26.62
C TYR A 402 11.45 16.57 27.34
N LEU A 403 11.78 15.99 28.50
CA LEU A 403 10.84 15.19 29.29
C LEU A 403 9.63 16.03 29.72
N GLU A 404 9.85 17.24 30.20
CA GLU A 404 8.78 18.18 30.59
C GLU A 404 7.87 18.58 29.42
N THR A 405 8.43 18.72 28.22
CA THR A 405 7.64 19.04 27.01
C THR A 405 6.77 17.86 26.58
N LYS A 406 7.27 16.63 26.70
CA LYS A 406 6.51 15.42 26.41
C LYS A 406 5.35 15.25 27.39
N ASP A 407 5.56 15.54 28.67
CA ASP A 407 4.52 15.50 29.70
C ASP A 407 3.44 16.54 29.45
N ARG A 408 3.83 17.78 29.11
CA ARG A 408 2.90 18.83 28.67
C ARG A 408 2.06 18.40 27.47
N MET A 409 2.66 17.72 26.49
CA MET A 409 1.94 17.24 25.31
C MET A 409 1.01 16.05 25.62
N ALA A 410 1.39 15.17 26.55
CA ALA A 410 0.51 14.10 27.04
C ALA A 410 -0.70 14.68 27.77
N MET A 411 -0.48 15.67 28.63
CA MET A 411 -1.55 16.42 29.31
C MET A 411 -2.49 17.10 28.32
N TYR A 412 -1.93 17.73 27.28
CA TYR A 412 -2.73 18.35 26.22
C TYR A 412 -3.60 17.32 25.49
N ARG A 413 -3.01 16.23 24.98
CA ARG A 413 -3.76 15.19 24.24
C ARG A 413 -4.87 14.57 25.09
N GLU A 414 -4.63 14.36 26.38
CA GLU A 414 -5.65 13.83 27.28
C GLU A 414 -6.82 14.81 27.45
N ALA A 415 -6.53 16.09 27.64
CA ALA A 415 -7.54 17.13 27.77
C ALA A 415 -8.28 17.40 26.44
N GLU A 416 -7.57 17.44 25.31
CA GLU A 416 -8.14 17.53 23.96
C GLU A 416 -9.08 16.35 23.68
N ALA A 417 -8.68 15.12 24.00
CA ALA A 417 -9.53 13.95 23.83
C ALA A 417 -10.84 14.02 24.65
N LYS A 418 -10.78 14.59 25.86
CA LYS A 418 -11.97 14.83 26.70
C LYS A 418 -12.90 15.87 26.05
N ILE A 419 -12.35 16.97 25.54
CA ILE A 419 -13.10 18.02 24.83
C ILE A 419 -13.76 17.45 23.57
N MET A 420 -13.01 16.70 22.76
CA MET A 420 -13.52 16.08 21.53
C MET A 420 -14.59 15.02 21.81
N LYS A 421 -14.48 14.28 22.90
CA LYS A 421 -15.51 13.33 23.34
C LYS A 421 -16.81 14.04 23.74
N ALA A 422 -16.72 15.13 24.50
CA ALA A 422 -17.87 15.93 24.89
C ALA A 422 -18.53 16.64 23.69
N LEU A 423 -17.74 17.08 22.71
CA LEU A 423 -18.25 17.60 21.43
C LEU A 423 -19.00 16.52 20.63
N ALA A 424 -18.46 15.30 20.56
CA ALA A 424 -19.12 14.16 19.91
C ALA A 424 -20.40 13.72 20.62
N ALA A 425 -20.45 13.85 21.95
CA ALA A 425 -21.64 13.58 22.78
C ALA A 425 -22.69 14.71 22.75
N ARG A 426 -22.42 15.82 22.04
CA ARG A 426 -23.26 17.04 22.02
C ARG A 426 -23.43 17.70 23.40
N GLU A 427 -22.51 17.43 24.32
CA GLU A 427 -22.43 18.07 25.64
C GLU A 427 -21.76 19.45 25.56
N LEU A 428 -20.99 19.69 24.49
CA LEU A 428 -20.37 20.98 24.15
C LEU A 428 -20.76 21.42 22.74
N THR A 429 -20.87 22.73 22.54
CA THR A 429 -20.95 23.33 21.19
C THR A 429 -19.55 23.47 20.57
N PRO A 430 -19.45 23.55 19.23
CA PRO A 430 -18.18 23.83 18.56
C PRO A 430 -17.48 25.10 19.06
N GLU A 431 -18.21 26.18 19.35
CA GLU A 431 -17.61 27.41 19.90
C GLU A 431 -17.04 27.19 21.31
N GLN A 432 -17.75 26.44 22.16
CA GLN A 432 -17.28 26.12 23.52
C GLN A 432 -16.05 25.19 23.50
N ALA A 433 -16.03 24.20 22.61
CA ALA A 433 -14.88 23.31 22.45
C ALA A 433 -13.64 24.08 21.95
N HIS A 434 -13.82 25.00 20.99
CA HIS A 434 -12.75 25.86 20.51
C HIS A 434 -12.18 26.76 21.62
N LYS A 435 -13.06 27.38 22.43
CA LYS A 435 -12.64 28.19 23.57
C LYS A 435 -11.87 27.37 24.61
N GLN A 436 -12.36 26.18 24.99
CA GLN A 436 -11.69 25.31 25.95
C GLN A 436 -10.33 24.81 25.46
N LEU A 437 -10.19 24.56 24.15
CA LEU A 437 -8.89 24.25 23.56
C LEU A 437 -7.94 25.44 23.63
N GLY A 438 -8.42 26.67 23.36
CA GLY A 438 -7.66 27.91 23.53
C GLY A 438 -7.13 28.09 24.97
N ASP A 439 -8.02 28.03 25.95
CA ASP A 439 -7.67 28.17 27.37
C ASP A 439 -6.68 27.08 27.83
N LEU A 440 -6.83 25.85 27.30
CA LEU A 440 -5.93 24.73 27.57
C LEU A 440 -4.52 24.97 27.01
N ILE A 441 -4.43 25.53 25.79
CA ILE A 441 -3.15 25.86 25.15
C ILE A 441 -2.42 26.91 26.00
N GLU A 442 -3.12 27.98 26.36
CA GLU A 442 -2.57 29.06 27.19
C GLU A 442 -2.09 28.56 28.56
N LYS A 443 -2.86 27.66 29.19
CA LYS A 443 -2.49 27.05 30.47
C LYS A 443 -1.27 26.14 30.41
N ILE A 444 -1.10 25.37 29.33
CA ILE A 444 0.00 24.40 29.22
C ILE A 444 1.30 25.04 28.73
N TRP A 445 1.20 26.07 27.87
CA TRP A 445 2.34 26.64 27.16
C TRP A 445 2.59 28.13 27.41
N GLY A 446 1.67 28.86 28.06
CA GLY A 446 1.75 30.31 28.28
C GLY A 446 1.24 31.15 27.09
N GLU A 447 1.13 32.47 27.29
CA GLU A 447 0.47 33.43 26.38
C GLU A 447 1.10 33.59 24.96
N ASN A 448 2.19 32.90 24.61
CA ASN A 448 3.01 33.24 23.43
C ASN A 448 3.58 32.06 22.61
N ILE A 449 2.87 30.93 22.48
CA ILE A 449 3.33 29.82 21.61
C ILE A 449 2.33 29.55 20.48
N THR A 450 2.78 29.73 19.23
CA THR A 450 2.03 29.37 18.02
C THR A 450 2.14 27.87 17.72
N TYR A 451 1.03 27.26 17.30
CA TYR A 451 0.89 25.82 16.99
C TYR A 451 1.93 25.26 15.99
N GLU A 452 2.59 26.11 15.19
CA GLU A 452 3.62 25.71 14.24
C GLU A 452 4.94 25.26 14.91
N GLU A 453 5.21 25.71 16.14
CA GLU A 453 6.42 25.33 16.88
C GLU A 453 6.27 23.97 17.61
N THR A 454 5.04 23.53 17.88
CA THR A 454 4.75 22.33 18.69
C THR A 454 4.54 21.06 17.87
N GLY A 455 4.42 21.18 16.55
CA GLY A 455 4.05 20.10 15.63
C GLY A 455 5.13 19.05 15.35
N LYS A 456 6.36 19.21 15.83
CA LYS A 456 7.43 18.20 15.68
C LYS A 456 8.25 18.03 16.97
N PRO A 457 7.72 17.36 18.02
CA PRO A 457 8.47 17.13 19.26
C PRO A 457 9.67 16.18 19.10
N TYR A 458 9.89 15.61 17.92
CA TYR A 458 10.95 14.64 17.63
C TYR A 458 12.16 15.22 16.87
N ALA A 459 12.20 16.52 16.56
CA ALA A 459 13.03 16.99 15.43
C ALA A 459 14.45 17.47 15.74
N THR A 460 14.83 17.72 16.99
CA THR A 460 16.21 18.15 17.28
C THR A 460 16.89 17.16 18.19
N ASP A 461 17.78 16.36 17.61
CA ASP A 461 18.84 15.68 18.32
C ASP A 461 19.42 16.60 19.41
N ILE A 462 19.73 16.07 20.60
CA ILE A 462 20.16 16.85 21.76
C ILE A 462 21.34 17.76 21.42
N ILE A 463 22.18 17.32 20.48
CA ILE A 463 23.32 18.07 19.98
C ILE A 463 22.89 19.36 19.27
N ASN A 464 21.75 19.41 18.60
CA ASN A 464 21.27 20.57 17.85
C ASN A 464 20.48 21.55 18.73
N HIS A 465 20.28 21.22 20.01
CA HIS A 465 19.51 22.07 20.90
C HIS A 465 20.26 23.40 21.19
N PRO A 466 19.60 24.58 21.13
CA PRO A 466 20.27 25.87 21.32
C PRO A 466 21.06 26.00 22.63
N LEU A 467 20.54 25.48 23.73
CA LEU A 467 21.24 25.47 25.03
C LEU A 467 22.54 24.66 24.97
N TYR A 468 22.51 23.51 24.29
CA TYR A 468 23.67 22.65 24.15
C TYR A 468 24.70 23.25 23.19
N GLN A 469 24.25 23.81 22.06
CA GLN A 469 25.09 24.54 21.11
C GLN A 469 25.78 25.76 21.75
N LYS A 470 25.07 26.48 22.62
CA LYS A 470 25.66 27.56 23.41
C LYS A 470 26.72 27.02 24.38
N ALA A 471 26.44 25.94 25.09
CA ALA A 471 27.41 25.32 25.98
C ALA A 471 28.68 24.85 25.25
N ILE A 472 28.54 24.29 24.04
CA ILE A 472 29.67 23.96 23.15
C ILE A 472 30.51 25.21 22.88
N LYS A 473 29.88 26.31 22.44
CA LYS A 473 30.58 27.57 22.14
C LYS A 473 31.28 28.19 23.36
N ASP A 474 30.67 28.08 24.55
CA ASP A 474 31.18 28.71 25.78
C ASP A 474 32.29 27.89 26.46
N VAL A 475 32.53 26.65 26.01
CA VAL A 475 33.35 25.66 26.72
C VAL A 475 34.51 25.13 25.88
N LEU A 476 34.34 25.04 24.57
CA LEU A 476 35.38 24.52 23.69
C LEU A 476 36.45 25.59 23.43
N SER A 477 37.71 25.15 23.32
CA SER A 477 38.75 26.00 22.74
C SER A 477 38.47 26.25 21.25
N GLU A 478 39.05 27.31 20.69
CA GLU A 478 38.91 27.63 19.26
C GLU A 478 39.28 26.42 18.37
N ASP A 479 40.31 25.65 18.76
CA ASP A 479 40.73 24.44 18.05
C ASP A 479 39.67 23.32 18.06
N VAL A 480 39.04 23.05 19.22
CA VAL A 480 38.01 22.00 19.33
C VAL A 480 36.72 22.46 18.64
N GLN A 481 36.42 23.76 18.65
CA GLN A 481 35.29 24.32 17.92
C GLN A 481 35.51 24.28 16.39
N ALA A 482 36.73 24.49 15.92
CA ALA A 482 37.09 24.31 14.52
C ALA A 482 36.98 22.82 14.09
N GLN A 483 37.45 21.89 14.94
CA GLN A 483 37.27 20.45 14.70
C GLN A 483 35.80 20.05 14.66
N TYR A 484 34.99 20.56 15.60
CA TYR A 484 33.56 20.32 15.63
C TYR A 484 32.87 20.81 14.34
N THR A 485 33.15 22.05 13.94
CA THR A 485 32.59 22.64 12.72
C THR A 485 32.98 21.82 11.48
N LYS A 486 34.23 21.37 11.40
CA LYS A 486 34.71 20.52 10.31
C LYS A 486 33.98 19.17 10.26
N LEU A 487 33.76 18.55 11.41
CA LEU A 487 33.03 17.29 11.51
C LEU A 487 31.56 17.45 11.08
N GLN A 488 30.89 18.51 11.53
CA GLN A 488 29.51 18.80 11.14
C GLN A 488 29.40 19.08 9.64
N ALA A 489 30.31 19.89 9.08
CA ALA A 489 30.35 20.15 7.64
C ALA A 489 30.59 18.87 6.82
N ALA A 490 31.46 17.97 7.29
CA ALA A 490 31.69 16.68 6.64
C ALA A 490 30.46 15.76 6.71
N LYS A 491 29.72 15.77 7.82
CA LYS A 491 28.44 15.07 7.96
C LYS A 491 27.39 15.63 6.99
N ASP A 492 27.20 16.94 7.00
CA ASP A 492 26.19 17.60 6.15
C ASP A 492 26.50 17.41 4.66
N SER A 493 27.78 17.54 4.28
CA SER A 493 28.22 17.28 2.90
C SER A 493 27.93 15.84 2.47
N PHE A 494 28.20 14.86 3.33
CA PHE A 494 27.90 13.45 3.05
C PHE A 494 26.39 13.24 2.92
N HIS A 495 25.57 13.77 3.83
CA HIS A 495 24.10 13.61 3.80
C HIS A 495 23.50 14.23 2.54
N GLN A 496 23.93 15.44 2.17
CA GLN A 496 23.47 16.11 0.95
C GLN A 496 23.91 15.39 -0.32
N GLN A 497 25.12 14.83 -0.34
CA GLN A 497 25.60 14.04 -1.45
C GLN A 497 24.73 12.79 -1.63
N VAL A 498 24.54 12.01 -0.56
CA VAL A 498 23.74 10.78 -0.60
C VAL A 498 22.29 11.08 -0.98
N PHE A 499 21.70 12.16 -0.47
CA PHE A 499 20.35 12.57 -0.86
C PHE A 499 20.25 12.86 -2.36
N ARG A 500 21.19 13.65 -2.92
CA ARG A 500 21.23 13.95 -4.35
C ARG A 500 21.42 12.69 -5.19
N GLU A 501 22.36 11.83 -4.83
CA GLU A 501 22.62 10.56 -5.51
C GLU A 501 21.39 9.64 -5.49
N THR A 502 20.72 9.53 -4.33
CA THR A 502 19.51 8.72 -4.18
C THR A 502 18.36 9.28 -5.00
N ALA A 503 18.15 10.60 -5.00
CA ALA A 503 17.10 11.23 -5.81
C ALA A 503 17.30 10.99 -7.31
N VAL A 504 18.53 11.19 -7.81
CA VAL A 504 18.87 10.90 -9.22
C VAL A 504 18.64 9.42 -9.53
N THR A 505 19.02 8.54 -8.61
CA THR A 505 18.87 7.09 -8.77
C THR A 505 17.41 6.65 -8.80
N VAL A 506 16.54 7.24 -7.97
CA VAL A 506 15.09 7.02 -8.02
C VAL A 506 14.52 7.42 -9.37
N ILE A 507 14.93 8.56 -9.92
CA ILE A 507 14.48 9.01 -11.24
C ILE A 507 15.00 8.06 -12.32
N ASP A 508 16.27 7.65 -12.24
CA ASP A 508 16.91 6.72 -13.18
C ASP A 508 16.22 5.34 -13.20
N THR A 509 15.82 4.79 -12.06
CA THR A 509 15.12 3.49 -12.05
C THR A 509 13.72 3.51 -12.65
N GLN A 510 13.09 4.68 -12.74
CA GLN A 510 11.78 4.84 -13.36
C GLN A 510 11.89 5.24 -14.84
N LEU A 511 12.80 6.16 -15.17
CA LEU A 511 12.91 6.75 -16.50
C LEU A 511 14.03 6.15 -17.35
N LEU A 512 14.91 5.34 -16.77
CA LEU A 512 16.03 4.68 -17.44
C LEU A 512 16.93 5.68 -18.19
N LEU A 513 17.42 6.70 -17.48
CA LEU A 513 18.15 7.85 -18.02
C LEU A 513 19.48 7.46 -18.67
N ASN A 514 19.78 8.01 -19.84
CA ASN A 514 21.12 7.88 -20.41
C ASN A 514 22.16 8.72 -19.64
N ASP A 515 23.45 8.51 -19.91
CA ASP A 515 24.54 9.16 -19.17
C ASP A 515 24.49 10.70 -19.22
N SER A 516 23.97 11.28 -20.31
CA SER A 516 23.82 12.74 -20.43
C SER A 516 22.61 13.26 -19.67
N GLN A 517 21.52 12.51 -19.62
CA GLN A 517 20.31 12.88 -18.88
C GLN A 517 20.48 12.74 -17.36
N ARG A 518 21.43 11.91 -16.94
CA ARG A 518 21.73 11.65 -15.52
C ARG A 518 22.61 12.73 -14.89
N LYS A 519 23.49 13.37 -15.68
CA LYS A 519 24.32 14.50 -15.24
C LYS A 519 23.46 15.74 -15.09
#